data_AF-A0A9P6C326-F1
#
_entry.id   AF-A0A9P6C326-F1
#
_cell.length_a   1.000
_cell.length_b   1.000
_cell.length_c   1.000
_cell.angle_alpha   90.00
_cell.angle_beta   90.00
_cell.angle_gamma   90.00
#
_symmetry.space_group_name_H-M   'P 1'
#
loop_
_entity.id
_entity.type
_entity.pdbx_description
1 polymer ?
#
loop_
_entity_poly.entity_id
_entity_poly.type
_entity_poly.pdbx_seq_one_letter_code
_entity_poly.pdbx_strand_id
1 'polypeptide(L)'
;SQIKNILADYLKQCDITYPRQVCLNESFRADCYADAERRGIDVEALKGSLNAGIGLASTAYRHLHNYSTRVYIAVWTGILIQIDDYYEAYFDGLKEFSQRLIRQQPQRYPVLDPLVTMTHELSQHWGAVASTLILTTQIDFLTSTIIDNVIEGMEIKSSMAPDYPQFTRRMTGVSRAYAIMSIPPELDLKSWIQVLPDLIHYIDHGNDLFSFFKEELDGETVNYISLSAGSNGITKFEALRKLANETAECYERGYRLLETSPDAWKAYRSFCVGYVAFHSLSVRYKLDQL
;
A
#
# COMPACT_ATOMS: atom_id res chain seq x y z
N SER A 1 -13.42 16.32 -15.80
CA SER A 1 -14.45 16.07 -14.77
C SER A 1 -14.09 16.79 -13.48
N GLN A 2 -14.98 16.85 -12.49
CA GLN A 2 -14.68 17.45 -11.18
C GLN A 2 -13.56 16.70 -10.43
N ILE A 3 -13.55 15.36 -10.53
CA ILE A 3 -12.49 14.49 -9.98
C ILE A 3 -11.12 14.88 -10.58
N LYS A 4 -11.03 15.02 -11.91
CA LYS A 4 -9.79 15.43 -12.59
C LYS A 4 -9.22 16.73 -12.05
N ASN A 5 -10.08 17.73 -11.83
CA ASN A 5 -9.66 19.02 -11.29
C ASN A 5 -9.15 18.88 -9.84
N ILE A 6 -9.83 18.08 -9.02
CA ILE A 6 -9.40 17.81 -7.63
C ILE A 6 -8.02 17.15 -7.61
N LEU A 7 -7.82 16.11 -8.42
CA LEU A 7 -6.53 15.42 -8.52
C LEU A 7 -5.42 16.32 -9.09
N ALA A 8 -5.74 17.16 -10.07
CA ALA A 8 -4.76 18.11 -10.63
C ALA A 8 -4.32 19.15 -9.59
N ASP A 9 -5.26 19.68 -8.79
CA ASP A 9 -4.94 20.61 -7.70
C ASP A 9 -4.11 19.94 -6.60
N TYR A 10 -4.44 18.70 -6.22
CA TYR A 10 -3.68 17.90 -5.27
C TYR A 10 -2.22 17.71 -5.72
N LEU A 11 -2.02 17.28 -6.97
CA LEU A 11 -0.69 17.08 -7.55
C LEU A 11 0.10 18.40 -7.61
N LYS A 12 -0.57 19.50 -7.95
CA LYS A 12 0.03 20.84 -7.95
C LYS A 12 0.48 21.27 -6.55
N GLN A 13 -0.32 21.02 -5.51
CA GLN A 13 0.05 21.32 -4.11
C GLN A 13 1.26 20.49 -3.65
N CYS A 14 1.38 19.25 -4.13
CA CYS A 14 2.53 18.39 -3.82
C CYS A 14 3.78 18.68 -4.68
N ASP A 15 3.74 19.60 -5.63
CA ASP A 15 4.80 19.77 -6.64
C ASP A 15 5.14 18.45 -7.39
N ILE A 16 4.10 17.67 -7.72
CA ILE A 16 4.23 16.41 -8.46
C ILE A 16 3.62 16.59 -9.84
N THR A 17 4.42 16.38 -10.88
CA THR A 17 3.93 16.33 -12.25
C THR A 17 3.31 14.96 -12.54
N TYR A 18 2.09 14.94 -13.08
CA TYR A 18 1.45 13.69 -13.50
C TYR A 18 2.28 13.00 -14.61
N PRO A 19 2.77 11.77 -14.39
CA PRO A 19 3.60 11.08 -15.37
C PRO A 19 2.73 10.52 -16.50
N ARG A 20 3.15 10.73 -17.76
CA ARG A 20 2.41 10.27 -18.95
C ARG A 20 3.05 9.08 -19.67
N GLN A 21 4.31 8.76 -19.36
CA GLN A 21 5.08 7.72 -20.04
C GLN A 21 5.95 6.99 -19.01
N VAL A 22 5.32 6.10 -18.24
CA VAL A 22 6.02 5.25 -17.28
C VAL A 22 6.42 3.96 -17.99
N CYS A 23 7.73 3.77 -18.20
CA CYS A 23 8.27 2.54 -18.77
C CYS A 23 8.78 1.63 -17.64
N LEU A 24 8.29 0.39 -17.61
CA LEU A 24 8.81 -0.63 -16.70
C LEU A 24 10.08 -1.26 -17.28
N ASN A 25 10.98 -1.67 -16.40
CA ASN A 25 12.18 -2.40 -16.81
C ASN A 25 11.84 -3.89 -16.96
N GLU A 26 11.88 -4.39 -18.20
CA GLU A 26 11.60 -5.80 -18.50
C GLU A 26 12.57 -6.77 -17.82
N SER A 27 13.84 -6.39 -17.59
CA SER A 27 14.77 -7.24 -16.84
C SER A 27 14.35 -7.36 -15.37
N PHE A 28 13.94 -6.26 -14.76
CA PHE A 28 13.43 -6.26 -13.38
C PHE A 28 12.14 -7.07 -13.27
N ARG A 29 11.25 -6.96 -14.26
CA ARG A 29 10.06 -7.81 -14.35
C ARG A 29 10.45 -9.29 -14.41
N ALA A 30 11.34 -9.68 -15.32
CA ALA A 30 11.79 -11.07 -15.45
C ALA A 30 12.40 -11.61 -14.13
N ASP A 31 13.22 -10.82 -13.45
CA ASP A 31 13.83 -11.21 -12.18
C ASP A 31 12.79 -11.40 -11.06
N CYS A 32 11.73 -10.59 -11.03
CA CYS A 32 10.64 -10.75 -10.06
C CYS A 32 9.84 -12.04 -10.31
N TYR A 33 9.57 -12.40 -11.57
CA TYR A 33 8.94 -13.67 -11.90
C TYR A 33 9.85 -14.85 -11.52
N ALA A 34 11.14 -14.78 -11.85
CA ALA A 34 12.11 -15.82 -11.48
C ALA A 34 12.22 -15.98 -9.95
N ASP A 35 12.18 -14.89 -9.18
CA ASP A 35 12.18 -14.97 -7.72
C ASP A 35 10.89 -15.59 -7.17
N ALA A 36 9.73 -15.27 -7.76
CA ALA A 36 8.47 -15.89 -7.39
C ALA A 36 8.45 -17.40 -7.67
N GLU A 37 8.91 -17.83 -8.85
CA GLU A 37 9.05 -19.25 -9.21
C GLU A 37 10.02 -19.98 -8.26
N ARG A 38 11.17 -19.36 -7.96
CA ARG A 38 12.17 -19.90 -7.02
C ARG A 38 11.58 -20.13 -5.62
N ARG A 39 10.61 -19.30 -5.21
CA ARG A 39 9.88 -19.43 -3.94
C ARG A 39 8.75 -20.48 -3.98
N GLY A 40 8.55 -21.14 -5.12
CA GLY A 40 7.48 -22.12 -5.30
C GLY A 40 6.10 -21.51 -5.46
N ILE A 41 6.01 -20.23 -5.83
CA ILE A 41 4.74 -19.54 -6.08
C ILE A 41 4.24 -19.94 -7.47
N ASP A 42 2.94 -20.24 -7.58
CA ASP A 42 2.27 -20.36 -8.88
C ASP A 42 2.18 -18.98 -9.55
N VAL A 43 3.13 -18.70 -10.45
CA VAL A 43 3.23 -17.42 -11.16
C VAL A 43 2.11 -17.18 -12.15
N GLU A 44 1.41 -18.20 -12.63
CA GLU A 44 0.24 -18.01 -13.49
C GLU A 44 -0.94 -17.54 -12.64
N ALA A 45 -1.15 -18.14 -11.46
CA ALA A 45 -2.15 -17.67 -10.51
C ALA A 45 -1.84 -16.27 -9.96
N LEU A 46 -0.55 -15.93 -9.74
CA LEU A 46 -0.11 -14.64 -9.21
C LEU A 46 0.08 -13.57 -10.31
N LYS A 47 -0.07 -13.88 -11.59
CA LYS A 47 0.36 -13.00 -12.69
C LYS A 47 -0.16 -11.56 -12.60
N GLY A 48 -1.45 -11.40 -12.33
CA GLY A 48 -2.09 -10.08 -12.24
C GLY A 48 -1.58 -9.26 -11.06
N SER A 49 -1.62 -9.85 -9.88
CA SER A 49 -1.20 -9.24 -8.61
C SER A 49 0.32 -9.01 -8.57
N LEU A 50 1.12 -9.93 -9.10
CA LEU A 50 2.57 -9.77 -9.26
C LEU A 50 2.92 -8.61 -10.19
N ASN A 51 2.24 -8.44 -11.32
CA ASN A 51 2.48 -7.28 -12.19
C ASN A 51 2.16 -5.95 -11.48
N ALA A 52 1.14 -5.91 -10.62
CA ALA A 52 0.87 -4.73 -9.80
C ALA A 52 2.01 -4.46 -8.79
N GLY A 53 2.49 -5.50 -8.09
CA GLY A 53 3.65 -5.39 -7.20
C GLY A 53 4.92 -4.95 -7.91
N ILE A 54 5.20 -5.48 -9.11
CA ILE A 54 6.32 -5.06 -9.96
C ILE A 54 6.16 -3.60 -10.39
N GLY A 55 4.95 -3.18 -10.77
CA GLY A 55 4.66 -1.79 -11.09
C GLY A 55 5.00 -0.86 -9.93
N LEU A 56 4.51 -1.18 -8.72
CA LEU A 56 4.78 -0.41 -7.52
C LEU A 56 6.28 -0.34 -7.20
N ALA A 57 6.97 -1.49 -7.17
CA ALA A 57 8.41 -1.56 -6.90
C ALA A 57 9.24 -0.78 -7.93
N SER A 58 8.89 -0.90 -9.21
CA SER A 58 9.60 -0.25 -10.32
C SER A 58 9.50 1.27 -10.29
N THR A 59 8.37 1.81 -9.81
CA THR A 59 8.13 3.26 -9.80
C THR A 59 8.43 3.88 -8.44
N ALA A 60 7.84 3.37 -7.37
CA ALA A 60 7.87 3.96 -6.03
C ALA A 60 9.14 3.62 -5.24
N TYR A 61 9.84 2.53 -5.59
CA TYR A 61 11.02 2.07 -4.84
C TYR A 61 12.31 2.11 -5.65
N ARG A 62 12.31 2.79 -6.80
CA ARG A 62 13.46 2.86 -7.70
C ARG A 62 14.71 3.47 -7.07
N HIS A 63 14.55 4.36 -6.09
CA HIS A 63 15.65 5.01 -5.38
C HIS A 63 16.39 4.08 -4.40
N LEU A 64 15.83 2.93 -4.05
CA LEU A 64 16.53 1.96 -3.23
C LEU A 64 17.70 1.35 -4.01
N HIS A 65 18.90 1.42 -3.43
CA HIS A 65 20.12 0.91 -4.06
C HIS A 65 20.17 -0.63 -4.09
N ASN A 66 19.65 -1.28 -3.06
CA ASN A 66 19.65 -2.74 -2.97
C ASN A 66 18.62 -3.35 -3.94
N TYR A 67 19.12 -4.02 -4.98
CA TYR A 67 18.29 -4.65 -6.00
C TYR A 67 17.41 -5.77 -5.43
N SER A 68 17.94 -6.63 -4.56
CA SER A 68 17.18 -7.75 -3.99
C SER A 68 16.04 -7.26 -3.09
N THR A 69 16.23 -6.14 -2.38
CA THR A 69 15.15 -5.50 -1.60
C THR A 69 14.00 -5.04 -2.51
N ARG A 70 14.28 -4.50 -3.70
CA ARG A 70 13.22 -4.11 -4.64
C ARG A 70 12.45 -5.32 -5.19
N VAL A 71 13.17 -6.41 -5.51
CA VAL A 71 12.54 -7.69 -5.92
C VAL A 71 11.67 -8.24 -4.79
N TYR A 72 12.16 -8.23 -3.55
CA TYR A 72 11.39 -8.62 -2.37
C TYR A 72 10.09 -7.82 -2.28
N ILE A 73 10.16 -6.48 -2.36
CA ILE A 73 8.97 -5.61 -2.28
C ILE A 73 7.96 -5.94 -3.38
N ALA A 74 8.42 -6.19 -4.61
CA ALA A 74 7.57 -6.53 -5.73
C ALA A 74 6.80 -7.84 -5.50
N VAL A 75 7.51 -8.90 -5.13
CA VAL A 75 6.94 -10.23 -4.92
C VAL A 75 6.03 -10.24 -3.68
N TRP A 76 6.48 -9.62 -2.58
CA TRP A 76 5.71 -9.51 -1.34
C TRP A 76 4.38 -8.77 -1.58
N THR A 77 4.43 -7.65 -2.30
CA THR A 77 3.22 -6.90 -2.67
C THR A 77 2.29 -7.73 -3.54
N GLY A 78 2.83 -8.47 -4.52
CA GLY A 78 2.03 -9.36 -5.36
C GLY A 78 1.28 -10.41 -4.55
N ILE A 79 1.95 -11.05 -3.58
CA ILE A 79 1.32 -12.03 -2.68
C ILE A 79 0.19 -11.39 -1.87
N LEU A 80 0.41 -10.20 -1.30
CA LEU A 80 -0.62 -9.55 -0.50
C LEU A 80 -1.84 -9.15 -1.33
N ILE A 81 -1.64 -8.63 -2.55
CA ILE A 81 -2.75 -8.31 -3.46
C ILE A 81 -3.53 -9.59 -3.82
N GLN A 82 -2.84 -10.71 -4.06
CA GLN A 82 -3.51 -11.98 -4.32
C GLN A 82 -4.34 -12.46 -3.12
N ILE A 83 -3.82 -12.29 -1.91
CA ILE A 83 -4.57 -12.65 -0.69
C ILE A 83 -5.80 -11.76 -0.56
N ASP A 84 -5.68 -10.46 -0.84
CA ASP A 84 -6.80 -9.51 -0.83
C ASP A 84 -7.88 -9.88 -1.84
N ASP A 85 -7.49 -10.10 -3.11
CA ASP A 85 -8.42 -10.39 -4.20
C ASP A 85 -9.12 -11.77 -4.05
N TYR A 86 -8.52 -12.72 -3.30
CA TYR A 86 -9.00 -14.10 -3.17
C TYR A 86 -9.11 -14.57 -1.71
N TYR A 87 -9.32 -13.67 -0.76
CA TYR A 87 -9.29 -13.96 0.67
C TYR A 87 -10.25 -15.08 1.09
N GLU A 88 -11.43 -15.17 0.46
CA GLU A 88 -12.45 -16.20 0.71
C GLU A 88 -11.90 -17.62 0.48
N ALA A 89 -11.07 -17.80 -0.56
CA ALA A 89 -10.47 -19.09 -0.88
C ALA A 89 -9.45 -19.54 0.18
N TYR A 90 -8.88 -18.59 0.92
CA TYR A 90 -7.83 -18.84 1.91
C TYR A 90 -8.27 -18.65 3.34
N PHE A 91 -9.54 -18.32 3.59
CA PHE A 91 -10.04 -17.86 4.89
C PHE A 91 -9.66 -18.77 6.07
N ASP A 92 -9.86 -20.09 5.93
CA ASP A 92 -9.46 -21.07 6.95
C ASP A 92 -7.95 -21.09 7.21
N GLY A 93 -7.14 -20.88 6.17
CA GLY A 93 -5.69 -20.80 6.29
C GLY A 93 -5.25 -19.51 6.96
N LEU A 94 -5.89 -18.39 6.65
CA LEU A 94 -5.63 -17.08 7.25
C LEU A 94 -5.90 -17.10 8.76
N LYS A 95 -7.01 -17.72 9.21
CA LYS A 95 -7.32 -17.92 10.64
C LYS A 95 -6.22 -18.64 11.42
N GLU A 96 -5.55 -19.58 10.78
CA GLU A 96 -4.49 -20.38 11.40
C GLU A 96 -3.09 -19.77 11.21
N PHE A 97 -2.95 -18.76 10.35
CA PHE A 97 -1.66 -18.30 9.83
C PHE A 97 -0.68 -17.92 10.93
N SER A 98 -1.09 -17.00 11.81
CA SER A 98 -0.24 -16.49 12.90
C SER A 98 0.11 -17.59 13.90
N GLN A 99 -0.81 -18.51 14.19
CA GLN A 99 -0.55 -19.62 15.11
C GLN A 99 0.46 -20.61 14.52
N ARG A 100 0.33 -20.94 13.23
CA ARG A 100 1.26 -21.81 12.51
C ARG A 100 2.63 -21.16 12.36
N LEU A 101 2.69 -19.87 12.07
CA LEU A 101 3.93 -19.09 12.02
C LEU A 101 4.68 -19.16 13.37
N ILE A 102 4.00 -18.89 14.48
CA ILE A 102 4.60 -18.95 15.83
C ILE A 102 5.10 -20.36 16.17
N ARG A 103 4.35 -21.39 15.77
CA ARG A 103 4.69 -22.80 16.02
C ARG A 103 5.68 -23.37 14.99
N GLN A 104 6.13 -22.57 14.02
CA GLN A 104 6.98 -23.01 12.91
C GLN A 104 6.41 -24.22 12.16
N GLN A 105 5.09 -24.21 11.96
CA GLN A 105 4.38 -25.23 11.20
C GLN A 105 4.16 -24.75 9.76
N PRO A 106 4.16 -25.65 8.77
CA PRO A 106 3.71 -25.31 7.43
C PRO A 106 2.32 -24.67 7.46
N GLN A 107 2.11 -23.70 6.57
CA GLN A 107 0.82 -23.06 6.43
C GLN A 107 -0.22 -24.05 5.92
N ARG A 108 -1.50 -23.77 6.21
CA ARG A 108 -2.59 -24.67 5.81
C ARG A 108 -2.65 -24.83 4.29
N TYR A 109 -2.43 -23.74 3.57
CA TYR A 109 -2.35 -23.71 2.12
C TYR A 109 -0.91 -23.40 1.70
N PRO A 110 -0.28 -24.23 0.85
CA PRO A 110 1.10 -24.02 0.41
C PRO A 110 1.34 -22.64 -0.23
N VAL A 111 0.32 -22.02 -0.83
CA VAL A 111 0.40 -20.67 -1.39
C VAL A 111 0.74 -19.58 -0.35
N LEU A 112 0.54 -19.87 0.94
CA LEU A 112 0.86 -18.96 2.05
C LEU A 112 2.27 -19.19 2.63
N ASP A 113 2.92 -20.34 2.35
CA ASP A 113 4.27 -20.64 2.83
C ASP A 113 5.33 -19.63 2.33
N PRO A 114 5.29 -19.14 1.07
CA PRO A 114 6.21 -18.10 0.60
C PRO A 114 6.21 -16.86 1.50
N LEU A 115 5.07 -16.47 2.06
CA LEU A 115 4.96 -15.32 2.96
C LEU A 115 5.70 -15.55 4.29
N VAL A 116 5.70 -16.79 4.79
CA VAL A 116 6.50 -17.20 5.97
C VAL A 116 7.99 -17.13 5.65
N THR A 117 8.42 -17.69 4.51
CA THR A 117 9.82 -17.61 4.08
C THR A 117 10.30 -16.17 3.95
N MET A 118 9.50 -15.32 3.31
CA MET A 118 9.80 -13.89 3.18
C MET A 118 9.83 -13.16 4.53
N THR A 119 9.03 -13.59 5.51
CA THR A 119 9.08 -13.04 6.87
C THR A 119 10.45 -13.30 7.53
N HIS A 120 11.06 -14.46 7.28
CA HIS A 120 12.40 -14.77 7.81
C HIS A 120 13.53 -13.96 7.14
N GLU A 121 13.28 -13.41 5.95
CA GLU A 121 14.25 -12.60 5.20
C GLU A 121 14.21 -11.11 5.59
N LEU A 122 13.21 -10.65 6.35
CA LEU A 122 13.03 -9.22 6.68
C LEU A 122 14.30 -8.57 7.25
N SER A 123 14.96 -9.25 8.19
CA SER A 123 16.18 -8.74 8.85
C SER A 123 17.40 -8.66 7.92
N GLN A 124 17.35 -9.30 6.75
CA GLN A 124 18.38 -9.21 5.71
C GLN A 124 18.23 -7.93 4.87
N HIS A 125 17.01 -7.39 4.81
CA HIS A 125 16.68 -6.20 4.03
C HIS A 125 16.57 -4.93 4.88
N TRP A 126 16.14 -5.06 6.15
CA TRP A 126 15.91 -3.94 7.05
C TRP A 126 16.43 -4.21 8.47
N GLY A 127 16.77 -3.13 9.19
CA GLY A 127 17.14 -3.23 10.60
C GLY A 127 16.02 -3.77 11.49
N ALA A 128 16.34 -4.10 12.75
CA ALA A 128 15.43 -4.79 13.67
C ALA A 128 14.07 -4.10 13.86
N VAL A 129 14.07 -2.76 14.01
CA VAL A 129 12.84 -1.97 14.20
C VAL A 129 11.97 -2.01 12.95
N ALA A 130 12.54 -1.71 11.79
CA ALA A 130 11.82 -1.70 10.51
C ALA A 130 11.28 -3.10 10.17
N SER A 131 12.09 -4.15 10.34
CA SER A 131 11.66 -5.54 10.15
C SER A 131 10.48 -5.91 11.04
N THR A 132 10.49 -5.51 12.31
CA THR A 132 9.40 -5.78 13.25
C THR A 132 8.12 -5.06 12.83
N LEU A 133 8.22 -3.78 12.44
CA LEU A 133 7.06 -2.98 12.02
C LEU A 133 6.45 -3.48 10.69
N ILE A 134 7.28 -3.97 9.77
CA ILE A 134 6.81 -4.61 8.53
C ILE A 134 6.08 -5.91 8.87
N LEU A 135 6.66 -6.76 9.71
CA LEU A 135 6.03 -8.00 10.15
C LEU A 135 4.68 -7.74 10.82
N THR A 136 4.61 -6.80 11.76
CA THR A 136 3.32 -6.49 12.41
C THR A 136 2.30 -5.96 11.42
N THR A 137 2.69 -5.14 10.44
CA THR A 137 1.77 -4.72 9.36
C THR A 137 1.25 -5.89 8.55
N GLN A 138 2.10 -6.86 8.20
CA GLN A 138 1.67 -8.06 7.50
C GLN A 138 0.64 -8.84 8.34
N ILE A 139 0.89 -9.04 9.63
CA ILE A 139 -0.04 -9.74 10.52
C ILE A 139 -1.34 -8.95 10.71
N ASP A 140 -1.28 -7.63 10.86
CA ASP A 140 -2.47 -6.76 10.94
C ASP A 140 -3.32 -6.91 9.67
N PHE A 141 -2.70 -6.86 8.48
CA PHE A 141 -3.38 -7.05 7.20
C PHE A 141 -4.06 -8.43 7.11
N LEU A 142 -3.33 -9.52 7.36
CA LEU A 142 -3.91 -10.87 7.32
C LEU A 142 -5.02 -11.03 8.36
N THR A 143 -4.87 -10.42 9.54
CA THR A 143 -5.92 -10.45 10.58
C THR A 143 -7.15 -9.67 10.16
N SER A 144 -6.97 -8.54 9.46
CA SER A 144 -8.08 -7.71 8.98
C SER A 144 -8.97 -8.44 7.99
N THR A 145 -8.40 -9.23 7.06
CA THR A 145 -9.19 -10.05 6.13
C THR A 145 -10.08 -11.07 6.86
N ILE A 146 -9.64 -11.55 8.03
CA ILE A 146 -10.46 -12.43 8.87
C ILE A 146 -11.61 -11.65 9.51
N ILE A 147 -11.30 -10.47 10.05
CA ILE A 147 -12.30 -9.59 10.67
C ILE A 147 -13.37 -9.24 9.65
N ASP A 148 -12.99 -8.80 8.46
CA ASP A 148 -13.89 -8.36 7.39
C ASP A 148 -14.89 -9.47 7.01
N ASN A 149 -14.43 -10.72 6.91
CA ASN A 149 -15.31 -11.86 6.67
C ASN A 149 -16.25 -12.15 7.86
N VAL A 150 -15.75 -12.08 9.10
CA VAL A 150 -16.56 -12.35 10.30
C VAL A 150 -17.65 -11.31 10.52
N ILE A 151 -17.40 -10.06 10.13
CA ILE A 151 -18.34 -8.95 10.28
C ILE A 151 -19.15 -8.68 9.02
N GLU A 152 -19.08 -9.55 8.01
CA GLU A 152 -19.83 -9.37 6.76
C GLU A 152 -21.34 -9.21 7.05
N GLY A 153 -21.93 -8.15 6.51
CA GLY A 153 -23.34 -7.80 6.75
C GLY A 153 -23.64 -7.15 8.11
N MET A 154 -22.62 -6.92 8.96
CA MET A 154 -22.79 -6.19 10.22
C MET A 154 -23.09 -4.71 9.95
N GLU A 155 -24.09 -4.17 10.67
CA GLU A 155 -24.35 -2.73 10.68
C GLU A 155 -23.21 -1.97 11.38
N ILE A 156 -22.53 -1.09 10.66
CA ILE A 156 -21.52 -0.19 11.25
C ILE A 156 -22.23 1.01 11.88
N LYS A 157 -22.18 1.09 13.22
CA LYS A 157 -22.73 2.20 13.99
C LYS A 157 -21.80 3.43 13.97
N SER A 158 -21.56 3.98 12.78
CA SER A 158 -20.56 5.05 12.57
C SER A 158 -20.75 6.28 13.47
N SER A 159 -21.99 6.61 13.86
CA SER A 159 -22.29 7.72 14.78
C SER A 159 -21.85 7.46 16.23
N MET A 160 -21.73 6.20 16.63
CA MET A 160 -21.31 5.80 17.98
C MET A 160 -19.86 5.31 18.04
N ALA A 161 -19.23 5.07 16.88
CA ALA A 161 -17.87 4.57 16.74
C ALA A 161 -17.08 5.41 15.72
N PRO A 162 -16.83 6.70 16.02
CA PRO A 162 -16.26 7.65 15.06
C PRO A 162 -14.85 7.26 14.58
N ASP A 163 -14.07 6.54 15.41
CA ASP A 163 -12.71 6.12 15.07
C ASP A 163 -12.64 4.78 14.32
N TYR A 164 -13.76 4.06 14.21
CA TYR A 164 -13.78 2.72 13.62
C TYR A 164 -13.30 2.69 12.16
N PRO A 165 -13.71 3.61 11.26
CA PRO A 165 -13.20 3.63 9.89
C PRO A 165 -11.67 3.79 9.82
N GLN A 166 -11.11 4.65 10.66
CA GLN A 166 -9.66 4.86 10.71
C GLN A 166 -8.92 3.66 11.32
N PHE A 167 -9.51 3.01 12.32
CA PHE A 167 -9.00 1.76 12.87
C PHE A 167 -8.96 0.66 11.81
N THR A 168 -10.06 0.43 11.11
CA THR A 168 -10.13 -0.57 10.02
C THR A 168 -9.12 -0.25 8.93
N ARG A 169 -9.00 1.02 8.50
CA ARG A 169 -7.99 1.41 7.49
C ARG A 169 -6.55 1.15 7.95
N ARG A 170 -6.24 1.33 9.24
CA ARG A 170 -4.90 1.02 9.79
C ARG A 170 -4.60 -0.48 9.83
N MET A 171 -5.64 -1.31 9.94
CA MET A 171 -5.52 -2.76 9.96
C MET A 171 -5.44 -3.34 8.55
N THR A 172 -6.31 -2.90 7.64
CA THR A 172 -6.39 -3.38 6.24
C THR A 172 -5.33 -2.73 5.35
N GLY A 173 -4.85 -1.54 5.70
CA GLY A 173 -3.79 -0.85 4.98
C GLY A 173 -2.42 -1.46 5.25
N VAL A 174 -1.67 -1.72 4.18
CA VAL A 174 -0.24 -2.08 4.25
C VAL A 174 0.69 -0.86 4.21
N SER A 175 0.12 0.34 4.30
CA SER A 175 0.79 1.63 4.17
C SER A 175 1.94 1.84 5.16
N ARG A 176 1.84 1.28 6.38
CA ARG A 176 2.95 1.32 7.34
C ARG A 176 4.17 0.55 6.84
N ALA A 177 3.99 -0.64 6.26
CA ALA A 177 5.08 -1.38 5.66
C ALA A 177 5.64 -0.61 4.45
N TYR A 178 4.78 -0.11 3.57
CA TYR A 178 5.22 0.63 2.39
C TYR A 178 6.01 1.90 2.72
N ALA A 179 5.55 2.66 3.70
CA ALA A 179 6.24 3.85 4.18
C ALA A 179 7.64 3.52 4.70
N ILE A 180 7.75 2.48 5.54
CA ILE A 180 9.04 2.04 6.12
C ILE A 180 9.98 1.52 5.04
N MET A 181 9.47 0.66 4.14
CA MET A 181 10.26 0.10 3.04
C MET A 181 10.77 1.19 2.08
N SER A 182 10.15 2.36 2.06
CA SER A 182 10.55 3.45 1.15
C SER A 182 11.78 4.21 1.64
N ILE A 183 12.11 4.10 2.93
CA ILE A 183 13.29 4.72 3.51
C ILE A 183 14.48 3.74 3.39
N PRO A 184 15.63 4.18 2.83
CA PRO A 184 16.81 3.34 2.77
C PRO A 184 17.22 2.81 4.15
N PRO A 185 17.46 1.50 4.32
CA PRO A 185 17.69 0.87 5.61
C PRO A 185 18.96 1.36 6.33
N GLU A 186 19.88 2.00 5.60
CA GLU A 186 21.10 2.63 6.13
C GLU A 186 20.87 3.95 6.88
N LEU A 187 19.70 4.58 6.73
CA LEU A 187 19.38 5.85 7.40
C LEU A 187 18.99 5.63 8.86
N ASP A 188 19.52 6.47 9.76
CA ASP A 188 19.17 6.44 11.19
C ASP A 188 17.68 6.68 11.37
N LEU A 189 17.01 5.82 12.15
CA LEU A 189 15.61 5.95 12.54
C LEU A 189 15.26 7.37 13.01
N LYS A 190 16.15 8.02 13.76
CA LYS A 190 15.95 9.38 14.27
C LYS A 190 15.78 10.44 13.17
N SER A 191 16.32 10.19 11.97
CA SER A 191 16.28 11.12 10.84
C SER A 191 14.94 11.15 10.12
N TRP A 192 14.09 10.14 10.32
CA TRP A 192 12.86 10.01 9.53
C TRP A 192 11.64 9.53 10.29
N ILE A 193 11.77 8.94 11.50
CA ILE A 193 10.61 8.31 12.17
C ILE A 193 9.42 9.25 12.40
N GLN A 194 9.65 10.55 12.59
CA GLN A 194 8.58 11.53 12.76
C GLN A 194 7.76 11.75 11.48
N VAL A 195 8.31 11.47 10.31
CA VAL A 195 7.59 11.58 9.02
C VAL A 195 6.65 10.41 8.77
N LEU A 196 6.85 9.29 9.49
CA LEU A 196 6.17 8.04 9.21
C LEU A 196 4.63 8.16 9.24
N PRO A 197 4.00 8.85 10.22
CA PRO A 197 2.55 9.03 10.23
C PRO A 197 2.03 9.77 8.99
N ASP A 198 2.74 10.80 8.53
CA ASP A 198 2.36 11.59 7.36
C ASP A 198 2.51 10.79 6.07
N LEU A 199 3.57 9.98 5.97
CA LEU A 199 3.77 9.11 4.83
C LEU A 199 2.71 7.99 4.77
N ILE A 200 2.33 7.42 5.92
CA ILE A 200 1.24 6.44 6.00
C ILE A 200 -0.06 7.06 5.50
N HIS A 201 -0.41 8.24 6.00
CA HIS A 201 -1.60 8.98 5.57
C HIS A 201 -1.54 9.29 4.06
N TYR A 202 -0.38 9.71 3.55
CA TYR A 202 -0.17 9.94 2.12
C TYR A 202 -0.43 8.69 1.27
N ILE A 203 0.05 7.52 1.70
CA ILE A 203 -0.11 6.26 0.95
C ILE A 203 -1.57 5.80 0.98
N ASP A 204 -2.17 5.79 2.16
CA ASP A 204 -3.56 5.36 2.36
C ASP A 204 -4.50 6.22 1.52
N HIS A 205 -4.41 7.54 1.67
CA HIS A 205 -5.38 8.44 1.04
C HIS A 205 -4.98 8.84 -0.37
N GLY A 206 -3.70 8.79 -0.73
CA GLY A 206 -3.29 8.80 -2.12
C GLY A 206 -3.97 7.69 -2.92
N ASN A 207 -4.04 6.48 -2.36
CA ASN A 207 -4.77 5.38 -2.99
C ASN A 207 -6.28 5.69 -3.09
N ASP A 208 -6.93 6.16 -2.01
CA ASP A 208 -8.35 6.54 -2.04
C ASP A 208 -8.64 7.62 -3.11
N LEU A 209 -7.76 8.62 -3.24
CA LEU A 209 -7.89 9.68 -4.24
C LEU A 209 -7.82 9.15 -5.68
N PHE A 210 -6.81 8.33 -5.99
CA PHE A 210 -6.59 7.81 -7.34
C PHE A 210 -7.52 6.65 -7.70
N SER A 211 -8.07 5.94 -6.71
CA SER A 211 -9.04 4.87 -6.93
C SER A 211 -10.48 5.36 -7.01
N PHE A 212 -10.83 6.50 -6.41
CA PHE A 212 -12.21 6.98 -6.37
C PHE A 212 -12.92 7.01 -7.74
N PHE A 213 -12.22 7.34 -8.83
CA PHE A 213 -12.82 7.31 -10.15
C PHE A 213 -13.26 5.91 -10.59
N LYS A 214 -12.43 4.87 -10.39
CA LYS A 214 -12.83 3.50 -10.70
C LYS A 214 -14.00 3.05 -9.81
N GLU A 215 -14.00 3.46 -8.55
CA GLU A 215 -15.01 3.09 -7.56
C GLU A 215 -16.37 3.66 -7.93
N GLU A 216 -16.42 4.92 -8.36
CA GLU A 216 -17.65 5.54 -8.85
C GLU A 216 -18.16 4.88 -10.14
N LEU A 217 -17.26 4.46 -11.05
CA LEU A 217 -17.64 3.72 -12.25
C LEU A 217 -18.20 2.34 -11.94
N ASP A 218 -17.65 1.68 -10.93
CA ASP A 218 -18.03 0.33 -10.50
C ASP A 218 -19.23 0.35 -9.52
N GLY A 219 -19.73 1.53 -9.17
CA GLY A 219 -20.89 1.71 -8.28
C GLY A 219 -20.59 1.38 -6.82
N GLU A 220 -19.32 1.36 -6.43
CA GLU A 220 -18.88 1.06 -5.06
C GLU A 220 -19.38 2.16 -4.09
N THR A 221 -20.10 1.76 -3.03
CA THR A 221 -20.63 2.67 -2.00
C THR A 221 -19.92 2.55 -0.66
N VAL A 222 -19.15 1.49 -0.48
CA VAL A 222 -18.37 1.19 0.73
C VAL A 222 -16.89 1.47 0.47
N ASN A 223 -16.57 2.75 0.26
CA ASN A 223 -15.20 3.26 0.16
C ASN A 223 -15.01 4.47 1.08
N TYR A 224 -13.75 4.84 1.33
CA TYR A 224 -13.41 5.90 2.30
C TYR A 224 -14.13 7.21 2.00
N ILE A 225 -14.16 7.64 0.72
CA ILE A 225 -14.80 8.90 0.32
C ILE A 225 -16.31 8.86 0.56
N SER A 226 -16.98 7.78 0.18
CA SER A 226 -18.43 7.63 0.34
C SER A 226 -18.83 7.57 1.81
N LEU A 227 -18.07 6.83 2.63
CA LEU A 227 -18.29 6.72 4.08
C LEU A 227 -18.02 8.06 4.79
N SER A 228 -16.96 8.77 4.39
CA SER A 228 -16.61 10.09 4.92
C SER A 228 -17.68 11.12 4.56
N ALA A 229 -18.14 11.14 3.31
CA ALA A 229 -19.21 12.02 2.86
C ALA A 229 -20.50 11.81 3.66
N GLY A 230 -20.94 10.56 3.81
CA GLY A 230 -22.13 10.20 4.59
C GLY A 230 -22.00 10.57 6.07
N SER A 231 -20.85 10.30 6.69
CA SER A 231 -20.62 10.59 8.11
C SER A 231 -20.57 12.09 8.43
N ASN A 232 -20.07 12.91 7.49
CA ASN A 232 -19.96 14.36 7.66
C ASN A 232 -21.17 15.14 7.10
N GLY A 233 -22.11 14.47 6.45
CA GLY A 233 -23.27 15.12 5.82
C GLY A 233 -22.89 16.05 4.66
N ILE A 234 -21.81 15.72 3.94
CA ILE A 234 -21.29 16.50 2.79
C ILE A 234 -21.37 15.66 1.50
N THR A 235 -21.18 16.29 0.35
CA THR A 235 -21.11 15.59 -0.94
C THR A 235 -19.81 14.79 -1.07
N LYS A 236 -19.81 13.74 -1.92
CA LYS A 236 -18.59 12.97 -2.23
C LYS A 236 -17.46 13.85 -2.79
N PHE A 237 -17.79 14.86 -3.59
CA PHE A 237 -16.77 15.78 -4.12
C PHE A 237 -16.17 16.71 -3.07
N GLU A 238 -16.96 17.15 -2.08
CA GLU A 238 -16.44 17.90 -0.93
C GLU A 238 -15.54 17.02 -0.07
N ALA A 239 -15.95 15.77 0.19
CA ALA A 239 -15.12 14.79 0.89
C ALA A 239 -13.80 14.51 0.15
N LEU A 240 -13.85 14.29 -1.17
CA LEU A 240 -12.67 14.10 -2.02
C LEU A 240 -11.74 15.32 -2.01
N ARG A 241 -12.30 16.53 -2.10
CA ARG A 241 -11.53 17.78 -2.02
C ARG A 241 -10.86 17.95 -0.65
N LYS A 242 -11.57 17.66 0.42
CA LYS A 242 -11.05 17.72 1.79
C LYS A 242 -9.88 16.74 1.95
N LEU A 243 -10.07 15.49 1.57
CA LEU A 243 -9.02 14.46 1.64
C LEU A 243 -7.80 14.82 0.80
N ALA A 244 -8.01 15.38 -0.40
CA ALA A 244 -6.93 15.85 -1.27
C ALA A 244 -6.06 16.93 -0.59
N ASN A 245 -6.70 17.91 0.04
CA ASN A 245 -5.97 18.96 0.75
C ASN A 245 -5.22 18.40 1.99
N GLU A 246 -5.88 17.57 2.80
CA GLU A 246 -5.25 16.94 3.98
C GLU A 246 -4.05 16.07 3.58
N THR A 247 -4.17 15.31 2.49
CA THR A 247 -3.09 14.48 1.94
C THR A 247 -1.91 15.34 1.45
N ALA A 248 -2.19 16.48 0.79
CA ALA A 248 -1.16 17.42 0.36
C ALA A 248 -0.47 18.12 1.55
N GLU A 249 -1.21 18.48 2.59
CA GLU A 249 -0.65 19.04 3.83
C GLU A 249 0.29 18.03 4.53
N CYS A 250 -0.05 16.73 4.50
CA CYS A 250 0.84 15.67 5.00
C CYS A 250 2.13 15.60 4.17
N TYR A 251 2.04 15.72 2.85
CA TYR A 251 3.22 15.79 1.98
C TYR A 251 4.14 16.97 2.31
N GLU A 252 3.55 18.17 2.45
CA GLU A 252 4.30 19.37 2.78
C GLU A 252 4.94 19.30 4.18
N ARG A 253 4.19 18.79 5.17
CA ARG A 253 4.74 18.58 6.52
C ARG A 253 5.88 17.57 6.51
N GLY A 254 5.81 16.57 5.64
CA GLY A 254 6.90 15.62 5.43
C GLY A 254 8.20 16.27 4.97
N TYR A 255 8.13 17.24 4.06
CA TYR A 255 9.28 18.06 3.68
C TYR A 255 9.90 18.79 4.89
N ARG A 256 9.06 19.47 5.69
CA ARG A 256 9.52 20.24 6.86
C ARG A 256 10.17 19.35 7.93
N LEU A 257 9.60 18.18 8.18
CA LEU A 257 10.14 17.21 9.16
C LEU A 257 11.48 16.62 8.72
N LEU A 258 11.73 16.55 7.41
CA LEU A 258 12.95 15.96 6.83
C LEU A 258 13.97 17.01 6.35
N GLU A 259 13.74 18.29 6.62
CA GLU A 259 14.61 19.40 6.16
C GLU A 259 16.07 19.22 6.59
N THR A 260 16.30 18.65 7.79
CA THR A 260 17.64 18.39 8.33
C THR A 260 18.24 17.07 7.85
N SER A 261 17.51 16.27 7.07
CA SER A 261 17.88 14.94 6.60
C SER A 261 17.69 14.80 5.08
N PRO A 262 18.59 15.37 4.25
CA PRO A 262 18.40 15.45 2.80
C PRO A 262 18.21 14.11 2.09
N ASP A 263 18.89 13.06 2.54
CA ASP A 263 18.74 11.71 1.95
C ASP A 263 17.38 11.09 2.27
N ALA A 264 16.87 11.31 3.48
CA ALA A 264 15.53 10.88 3.87
C ALA A 264 14.46 11.65 3.08
N TRP A 265 14.63 12.97 2.89
CA TRP A 265 13.75 13.76 2.03
C TRP A 265 13.78 13.28 0.58
N LYS A 266 14.96 12.99 0.03
CA LYS A 266 15.09 12.48 -1.34
C LYS A 266 14.37 11.14 -1.50
N ALA A 267 14.49 10.23 -0.53
CA ALA A 267 13.78 8.97 -0.53
C ALA A 267 12.26 9.16 -0.43
N TYR A 268 11.80 9.99 0.51
CA TYR A 268 10.40 10.36 0.69
C TYR A 268 9.79 10.91 -0.60
N ARG A 269 10.41 11.94 -1.20
CA ARG A 269 9.92 12.56 -2.44
C ARG A 269 9.95 11.58 -3.61
N SER A 270 11.02 10.80 -3.74
CA SER A 270 11.12 9.79 -4.80
C SER A 270 9.99 8.76 -4.70
N PHE A 271 9.69 8.30 -3.49
CA PHE A 271 8.59 7.40 -3.25
C PHE A 271 7.24 8.03 -3.60
N CYS A 272 6.92 9.23 -3.09
CA CYS A 272 5.64 9.91 -3.37
C CYS A 272 5.41 10.12 -4.88
N VAL A 273 6.43 10.60 -5.60
CA VAL A 273 6.37 10.76 -7.07
C VAL A 273 6.18 9.41 -7.76
N GLY A 274 6.93 8.39 -7.33
CA GLY A 274 6.82 7.05 -7.89
C GLY A 274 5.50 6.34 -7.58
N TYR A 275 4.85 6.69 -6.47
CA TYR A 275 3.53 6.18 -6.08
C TYR A 275 2.43 6.75 -6.98
N VAL A 276 2.52 8.04 -7.35
CA VAL A 276 1.67 8.62 -8.41
C VAL A 276 1.92 7.94 -9.75
N ALA A 277 3.18 7.65 -10.08
CA ALA A 277 3.53 6.93 -11.31
C ALA A 277 2.95 5.51 -11.36
N PHE A 278 2.95 4.79 -10.23
CA PHE A 278 2.29 3.49 -10.11
C PHE A 278 0.80 3.58 -10.47
N HIS A 279 0.08 4.54 -9.89
CA HIS A 279 -1.35 4.73 -10.16
C HIS A 279 -1.61 5.10 -11.63
N SER A 280 -0.76 5.93 -12.23
CA SER A 280 -0.89 6.33 -13.64
C SER A 280 -0.68 5.18 -14.63
N LEU A 281 0.15 4.20 -14.26
CA LEU A 281 0.49 3.05 -15.10
C LEU A 281 -0.53 1.92 -14.97
N SER A 282 -1.10 1.76 -13.78
CA SER A 282 -1.99 0.64 -13.50
C SER A 282 -3.38 0.86 -14.11
N VAL A 283 -3.73 -0.02 -15.06
CA VAL A 283 -5.05 -0.05 -15.70
C VAL A 283 -6.20 -0.27 -14.71
N ARG A 284 -5.91 -0.79 -13.50
CA ARG A 284 -6.87 -0.98 -12.41
C ARG A 284 -7.59 0.32 -12.06
N TYR A 285 -6.91 1.46 -12.12
CA TYR A 285 -7.45 2.75 -11.67
C TYR A 285 -8.23 3.50 -12.77
N LYS A 286 -8.20 3.03 -14.03
CA LYS A 286 -8.94 3.63 -15.17
C LYS A 286 -8.68 5.14 -15.37
N LEU A 287 -7.50 5.64 -14.94
CA LEU A 287 -7.18 7.08 -14.96
C LEU A 287 -6.96 7.64 -16.38
N ASP A 288 -6.73 6.78 -17.37
CA ASP A 288 -6.67 7.12 -18.79
C ASP A 288 -8.01 7.60 -19.35
N GLN A 289 -9.11 7.23 -18.69
CA GLN A 289 -10.48 7.60 -19.06
C GLN A 289 -10.94 8.93 -18.40
N LEU A 290 -10.07 9.57 -17.59
CA LEU A 290 -10.38 10.76 -16.78
C LEU A 290 -9.86 12.08 -17.38
#